data_AF-A0A1A8MNS3-F1
#
_entry.id   AF-A0A1A8MNS3-F1
#
_cell.length_a   1.000
_cell.length_b   1.000
_cell.length_c   1.000
_cell.angle_alpha   90.00
_cell.angle_beta   90.00
_cell.angle_gamma   90.00
#
_symmetry.space_group_name_H-M   'P 1'
#
loop_
_entity.id
_entity.type
_entity.pdbx_description
1 polymer ?
#
loop_
_entity_poly.entity_id
_entity_poly.type
_entity_poly.pdbx_seq_one_letter_code
_entity_poly.pdbx_strand_id
1 'polypeptide(L)'
;EHSCPLIFSSYGYPQNEMIYKWRKNSVEAADQKSWRLYQFDFMGLRNTTDIIKTIAGDYVVMTVYFDLSRRMGYFTIQTYIPCILTVVLSWVSFWIKKDATPARTALG
;
A
#
# COMPACT_ATOMS: atom_id res chain seq x y z
N GLU A 1 3.11 -2.74 -3.24
CA GLU A 1 1.96 -3.51 -2.73
C GLU A 1 2.24 -3.88 -1.29
N HIS A 2 1.23 -3.85 -0.43
CA HIS A 2 1.34 -4.18 0.98
C HIS A 2 0.24 -5.13 1.37
N SER A 3 0.58 -6.19 2.10
CA SER A 3 -0.39 -7.12 2.69
C SER A 3 -0.45 -6.87 4.18
N CYS A 4 -1.51 -6.22 4.65
CA CYS A 4 -1.70 -5.91 6.08
C CYS A 4 -2.44 -7.07 6.77
N PRO A 5 -1.85 -7.76 7.76
CA PRO A 5 -2.52 -8.84 8.47
C PRO A 5 -3.40 -8.31 9.62
N LEU A 6 -4.60 -8.84 9.73
CA LEU A 6 -5.46 -8.77 10.90
C LEU A 6 -5.51 -10.17 11.52
N ILE A 7 -4.91 -10.30 12.70
CA ILE A 7 -4.68 -11.58 13.36
C ILE A 7 -5.53 -11.62 14.63
N PHE A 8 -6.23 -12.74 14.85
CA PHE A 8 -6.97 -12.96 16.09
C PHE A 8 -6.96 -14.44 16.50
N SER A 9 -6.99 -14.68 17.80
CA SER A 9 -7.04 -16.00 18.43
C SER A 9 -7.76 -15.92 19.78
N SER A 10 -8.07 -17.08 20.35
CA SER A 10 -8.50 -17.18 21.75
C SER A 10 -7.35 -16.75 22.67
N TYR A 11 -7.69 -16.04 23.74
CA TYR A 11 -6.71 -15.62 24.76
C TYR A 11 -6.42 -16.75 25.76
N GLY A 12 -7.47 -17.44 26.23
CA GLY A 12 -7.36 -18.44 27.31
C GLY A 12 -7.60 -19.88 26.89
N TYR A 13 -8.16 -20.13 25.69
CA TYR A 13 -8.59 -21.46 25.26
C TYR A 13 -7.61 -22.03 24.22
N PRO A 14 -6.86 -23.10 24.54
CA PRO A 14 -5.99 -23.77 23.58
C PRO A 14 -6.79 -24.60 22.55
N GLN A 15 -6.11 -25.10 21.52
CA GLN A 15 -6.70 -25.80 20.37
C GLN A 15 -7.54 -27.03 20.77
N ASN A 16 -7.19 -27.72 21.84
CA ASN A 16 -7.92 -28.87 22.36
C ASN A 16 -9.30 -28.50 22.94
N GLU A 17 -9.49 -27.25 23.36
CA GLU A 17 -10.75 -26.75 23.90
C GLU A 17 -11.56 -25.96 22.86
N MET A 18 -10.88 -25.20 21.99
CA MET A 18 -11.52 -24.33 21.00
C MET A 18 -10.77 -24.31 19.67
N ILE A 19 -11.51 -24.58 18.58
CA ILE A 19 -10.98 -24.56 17.20
C ILE A 19 -11.81 -23.58 16.37
N TYR A 20 -11.14 -22.57 15.81
CA TYR A 20 -11.77 -21.68 14.86
C TYR A 20 -11.80 -22.27 13.45
N LYS A 21 -12.88 -22.00 12.71
CA LYS A 21 -13.02 -22.38 11.30
C LYS A 21 -13.66 -21.25 10.51
N TRP A 22 -13.16 -21.03 9.30
CA TRP A 22 -13.77 -20.10 8.36
C TRP A 22 -15.11 -20.63 7.87
N ARG A 23 -16.13 -19.76 7.87
CA ARG A 23 -17.40 -20.04 7.19
C ARG A 23 -17.23 -19.87 5.67
N LYS A 24 -18.08 -20.51 4.86
CA LYS A 24 -18.23 -20.13 3.44
C LYS A 24 -18.55 -18.64 3.36
N ASN A 25 -17.88 -17.91 2.46
CA ASN A 25 -17.89 -16.44 2.40
C ASN A 25 -17.45 -15.80 3.74
N SER A 26 -16.29 -16.23 4.24
CA SER A 26 -15.80 -15.89 5.58
C SER A 26 -15.59 -14.40 5.85
N VAL A 27 -15.20 -13.66 4.81
CA VAL A 27 -14.97 -12.22 4.94
C VAL A 27 -15.63 -11.55 3.76
N GLU A 28 -16.62 -10.73 4.05
CA GLU A 28 -17.33 -9.93 3.07
C GLU A 28 -16.80 -8.50 3.16
N ALA A 29 -16.24 -8.02 2.06
CA ALA A 29 -15.83 -6.63 1.95
C ALA A 29 -17.08 -5.76 1.74
N ALA A 30 -17.32 -4.82 2.64
CA ALA A 30 -18.32 -3.79 2.42
C ALA A 30 -17.99 -2.94 1.18
N ASP A 31 -18.96 -2.18 0.66
CA ASP A 31 -18.76 -1.35 -0.52
C ASP A 31 -17.52 -0.44 -0.37
N GLN A 32 -16.59 -0.56 -1.31
CA GLN A 32 -15.30 0.12 -1.30
C GLN A 32 -15.45 1.64 -1.22
N LYS A 33 -16.58 2.20 -1.67
CA LYS A 33 -16.88 3.64 -1.61
C LYS A 33 -16.97 4.19 -0.18
N SER A 34 -17.24 3.33 0.80
CA SER A 34 -17.31 3.72 2.22
C SER A 34 -15.94 3.76 2.90
N TRP A 35 -14.89 3.26 2.24
CA TRP A 35 -13.58 3.06 2.87
C TRP A 35 -12.75 4.34 2.82
N ARG A 36 -12.12 4.67 3.94
CA ARG A 36 -11.28 5.87 4.09
C ARG A 36 -9.83 5.59 3.67
N LEU A 37 -9.64 4.98 2.50
CA LEU A 37 -8.32 4.69 1.93
C LEU A 37 -7.89 5.85 1.02
N TYR A 38 -7.07 6.76 1.54
CA TYR A 38 -6.65 7.97 0.80
C TYR A 38 -5.53 7.73 -0.22
N GLN A 39 -4.55 6.91 0.14
CA GLN A 39 -3.34 6.66 -0.68
C GLN A 39 -3.27 5.23 -1.23
N PHE A 40 -4.25 4.39 -0.91
CA PHE A 40 -4.23 2.98 -1.23
C PHE A 40 -5.51 2.56 -1.97
N ASP A 41 -5.35 1.62 -2.89
CA ASP A 41 -6.41 0.86 -3.51
C ASP A 41 -6.49 -0.51 -2.88
N PHE A 42 -7.71 -0.98 -2.67
CA PHE A 42 -7.95 -2.35 -2.25
C PHE A 42 -7.90 -3.28 -3.46
N MET A 43 -6.97 -4.24 -3.40
CA MET A 43 -6.76 -5.21 -4.47
C MET A 43 -7.50 -6.51 -4.21
N GLY A 44 -7.54 -6.94 -2.96
CA GLY A 44 -8.12 -8.22 -2.60
C GLY A 44 -7.94 -8.59 -1.14
N LEU A 45 -8.46 -9.76 -0.80
CA LEU A 45 -8.44 -10.29 0.54
C LEU A 45 -8.03 -11.75 0.53
N ARG A 46 -7.23 -12.16 1.51
CA ARG A 46 -6.81 -13.55 1.70
C ARG A 46 -6.97 -13.96 3.15
N ASN A 47 -7.49 -15.15 3.40
CA ASN A 47 -7.59 -15.70 4.75
C ASN A 47 -6.62 -16.87 4.94
N THR A 48 -6.07 -16.99 6.14
CA THR A 48 -5.25 -18.13 6.55
C THR A 48 -5.65 -18.58 7.96
N THR A 49 -5.27 -19.80 8.29
CA THR A 49 -5.45 -20.39 9.62
C THR A 49 -4.16 -21.10 9.95
N ASP A 50 -3.56 -20.70 11.06
CA ASP A 50 -2.25 -21.15 11.51
C ASP A 50 -2.36 -21.60 12.97
N ILE A 51 -1.43 -22.45 13.42
CA ILE A 51 -1.35 -22.88 14.82
C ILE A 51 -0.05 -22.33 15.39
N ILE A 52 -0.16 -21.52 16.43
CA ILE A 52 1.01 -21.00 17.15
C ILE A 52 1.22 -21.80 18.43
N LYS A 53 2.47 -22.15 18.69
CA LYS A 53 2.87 -22.81 19.93
C LYS A 53 3.34 -21.77 20.93
N THR A 54 2.74 -21.76 22.11
CA THR A 54 3.12 -20.86 23.19
C THR A 54 3.40 -21.65 24.46
N ILE A 55 3.96 -20.99 25.48
CA ILE A 55 4.24 -21.63 26.78
C ILE A 55 2.95 -22.15 27.45
N ALA A 56 1.81 -21.49 27.20
CA ALA A 56 0.51 -21.86 27.75
C ALA A 56 -0.20 -22.98 26.96
N GLY A 57 0.27 -23.29 25.75
CA GLY A 57 -0.34 -24.30 24.88
C GLY A 57 -0.32 -23.89 23.41
N ASP A 58 -0.91 -24.75 22.57
CA ASP A 58 -1.08 -24.53 21.13
C ASP A 58 -2.40 -23.80 20.87
N TYR A 59 -2.35 -22.68 20.16
CA TYR A 59 -3.50 -21.82 19.88
C TYR A 59 -3.77 -21.75 18.38
N VAL A 60 -5.05 -21.86 18.01
CA VAL A 60 -5.49 -21.65 16.63
C VAL A 60 -5.61 -20.15 16.39
N VAL A 61 -4.87 -19.66 15.39
CA VAL A 61 -4.83 -18.27 14.98
C VAL A 61 -5.46 -18.14 13.60
N MET A 62 -6.37 -17.19 13.48
CA MET A 62 -6.96 -16.81 12.20
C MET A 62 -6.32 -15.51 11.74
N THR A 63 -5.92 -15.46 10.47
CA THR A 63 -5.35 -14.24 9.88
C THR A 63 -6.12 -13.86 8.63
N VAL A 64 -6.45 -12.58 8.50
CA VAL A 64 -6.96 -11.97 7.28
C VAL A 64 -5.91 -11.00 6.75
N TYR A 65 -5.46 -11.22 5.53
CA TYR A 65 -4.58 -10.32 4.81
C TYR A 65 -5.40 -9.40 3.90
N PHE A 66 -5.18 -8.10 4.07
CA PHE A 66 -5.70 -7.06 3.20
C PHE A 66 -4.61 -6.65 2.22
N ASP A 67 -4.82 -6.95 0.94
CA ASP A 67 -3.87 -6.57 -0.11
C ASP A 67 -4.21 -5.17 -0.61
N LEU A 68 -3.28 -4.24 -0.35
CA LEU A 68 -3.39 -2.83 -0.63
C LEU A 68 -2.31 -2.42 -1.63
N SER A 69 -2.71 -1.79 -2.73
CA SER A 69 -1.77 -1.17 -3.69
C SER A 69 -1.75 0.34 -3.50
N ARG A 70 -0.64 1.01 -3.81
CA ARG A 70 -0.51 2.45 -3.62
C ARG A 70 -1.08 3.18 -4.84
N ARG A 71 -1.99 4.14 -4.62
CA ARG A 71 -2.45 5.08 -5.65
C ARG A 71 -1.35 6.08 -5.97
N MET A 72 -0.81 6.01 -7.18
CA MET A 72 0.29 6.90 -7.62
C MET A 72 -0.18 8.19 -8.30
N GLY A 73 -1.47 8.34 -8.62
CA GLY A 73 -1.99 9.45 -9.44
C GLY A 73 -1.68 10.86 -8.91
N TYR A 74 -1.77 11.08 -7.61
CA TYR A 74 -1.45 12.38 -7.01
C TYR A 74 0.05 12.71 -7.08
N PHE A 75 0.89 11.71 -6.80
CA PHE A 75 2.34 11.87 -6.82
C PHE A 75 2.87 12.08 -8.25
N THR A 76 2.20 11.50 -9.26
CA THR A 76 2.46 11.80 -10.68
C THR A 76 2.25 13.28 -10.99
N ILE A 77 1.12 13.87 -10.59
CA ILE A 77 0.81 15.26 -10.93
C ILE A 77 1.66 16.25 -10.14
N GLN A 78 1.83 16.03 -8.84
CA GLN A 78 2.52 16.99 -7.98
C GLN A 78 4.04 16.90 -8.01
N THR A 79 4.63 15.75 -8.35
CA THR A 79 6.08 15.56 -8.28
C THR A 79 6.66 15.21 -9.64
N TYR A 80 6.12 14.21 -10.34
CA TYR A 80 6.69 13.80 -11.62
C TYR A 80 6.55 14.87 -12.71
N ILE A 81 5.38 15.48 -12.87
CA ILE A 81 5.17 16.53 -13.87
C ILE A 81 6.11 17.74 -13.66
N PRO A 82 6.19 18.39 -12.48
CA PRO A 82 7.09 19.52 -12.30
C PRO A 82 8.56 19.13 -12.47
N CYS A 83 8.99 17.93 -12.03
CA CYS A 83 10.35 17.46 -12.26
C CYS A 83 10.66 17.22 -13.75
N ILE A 84 9.71 16.70 -14.54
CA ILE A 84 9.90 16.53 -15.98
C ILE A 84 9.97 17.91 -16.66
N LEU A 85 9.11 18.85 -16.26
CA LEU A 85 9.13 20.22 -16.78
C LEU A 85 10.44 20.95 -16.48
N THR A 86 11.01 20.81 -15.27
CA THR A 86 12.30 21.43 -14.94
C THR A 86 13.43 20.84 -15.79
N VAL A 87 13.46 19.52 -16.01
CA VAL A 87 14.43 18.88 -16.91
C VAL A 87 14.27 19.38 -18.35
N VAL A 88 13.05 19.45 -18.87
CA VAL A 88 12.80 19.95 -20.23
C VAL A 88 13.21 21.42 -20.36
N LEU A 89 12.91 22.26 -19.36
CA LEU A 89 13.32 23.67 -19.34
C LEU A 89 14.84 23.83 -19.32
N SER A 90 15.57 22.96 -18.62
CA SER A 90 17.03 22.94 -18.67
C SER A 90 17.57 22.70 -20.09
N TRP A 91 16.87 21.90 -20.90
CA TRP A 91 17.28 21.60 -22.28
C TRP A 91 16.99 22.73 -23.26
N VAL A 92 16.03 23.61 -22.95
CA VAL A 92 15.74 24.80 -23.77
C VAL A 92 16.96 25.73 -23.83
N SER A 93 17.82 25.72 -22.80
CA SER A 93 19.07 26.48 -22.79
C SER A 93 20.03 26.10 -23.94
N PHE A 94 19.93 24.90 -24.51
CA PHE A 94 20.74 24.46 -25.66
C PHE A 94 20.30 25.08 -27.00
N TRP A 95 19.06 25.54 -27.10
CA TRP A 95 18.51 26.15 -28.33
C TRP A 95 18.74 27.67 -28.41
N ILE A 96 19.19 28.29 -27.32
CA ILE A 96 19.53 29.72 -27.27
C ILE A 96 20.90 29.96 -27.91
N LYS A 97 20.95 30.84 -28.91
CA LYS A 97 22.19 31.20 -29.63
C LYS A 97 23.27 31.70 -28.67
N LYS A 98 24.53 31.31 -28.94
CA LYS A 98 25.70 31.49 -28.05
C LYS A 98 25.98 32.93 -27.60
N ASP A 99 25.47 33.93 -28.31
CA ASP A 99 25.79 35.35 -28.08
C ASP A 99 24.89 36.03 -27.01
N ALA A 100 23.96 35.28 -26.40
CA ALA A 100 23.15 35.74 -25.27
C ALA A 100 23.70 35.20 -23.92
N THR A 101 24.90 35.65 -23.53
CA THR A 101 25.59 35.25 -22.30
C THR A 101 24.87 35.53 -20.97
N PRO A 102 24.09 36.63 -20.77
CA PRO A 102 23.43 36.86 -19.48
C PRO A 102 22.17 36.00 -19.25
N ALA A 103 21.58 35.42 -20.29
CA ALA A 103 20.36 34.61 -20.16
C ALA A 103 20.63 33.16 -19.72
N ARG A 104 21.82 32.62 -20.03
CA ARG A 104 22.17 31.22 -19.71
C ARG A 104 22.56 31.02 -18.24
N THR A 105 23.14 32.03 -17.59
CA THR A 105 23.55 31.96 -16.17
C THR A 105 22.36 32.01 -15.20
N ALA A 106 21.20 32.49 -15.65
CA ALA A 106 19.97 32.55 -14.84
C ALA A 106 19.07 31.31 -14.98
N LEU A 107 19.35 30.43 -15.95
CA LEU A 107 18.58 29.21 -16.27
C LEU A 107 19.26 27.92 -15.78
N GLY A 108 20.50 28.01 -15.28
CA GLY A 108 21.27 26.90 -14.71
C GLY A 108 21.07 26.75 -13.21
#